data_AF-A0A5Q4EJ47-F1
#
_entry.id   AF-A0A5Q4EJ47-F1
#
_cell.length_a   1.000
_cell.length_b   1.000
_cell.length_c   1.000
_cell.angle_alpha   90.00
_cell.angle_beta   90.00
_cell.angle_gamma   90.00
#
_symmetry.space_group_name_H-M   'P 1'
#
loop_
_entity.id
_entity.type
_entity.pdbx_description
1 polymer ?
#
loop_
_entity_poly.entity_id
_entity_poly.type
_entity_poly.pdbx_seq_one_letter_code
_entity_poly.pdbx_strand_id
1 'polypeptide(L)' 'METYQIYSLTSAVLFVIGIGGVFVSRHFIKKIIATIIMGGGVFLAFVSFAQRDALTFADPVPHALVITGI' A
#
# COMPACT_ATOMS: atom_id res chain seq x y z
N MET A 1 -0.64 -3.68 -19.95
CA MET A 1 -0.80 -3.03 -18.63
C MET A 1 0.54 -2.48 -18.24
N GLU A 2 0.59 -1.20 -17.92
CA GLU A 2 1.81 -0.57 -17.42
C GLU A 2 2.08 -1.00 -15.98
N THR A 3 3.35 -1.05 -15.59
CA THR A 3 3.78 -1.54 -14.27
C THR A 3 3.08 -0.81 -13.11
N TYR A 4 2.79 0.49 -13.24
CA TYR A 4 2.08 1.25 -12.19
C TYR A 4 0.63 0.79 -12.01
N GLN A 5 -0.05 0.36 -13.08
CA GLN A 5 -1.43 -0.12 -13.02
C GLN A 5 -1.50 -1.43 -12.23
N ILE A 6 -0.52 -2.30 -12.43
CA ILE A 6 -0.40 -3.56 -11.68
C ILE A 6 -0.19 -3.25 -10.19
N TYR A 7 0.73 -2.35 -9.85
CA TYR A 7 0.97 -1.97 -8.45
C TYR A 7 -0.23 -1.25 -7.81
N SER A 8 -0.93 -0.39 -8.56
CA SER A 8 -2.13 0.32 -8.10
C SER A 8 -3.31 -0.63 -7.84
N LEU A 9 -3.49 -1.65 -8.69
CA LEU A 9 -4.50 -2.69 -8.45
C LEU A 9 -4.11 -3.58 -7.29
N THR A 10 -2.82 -3.94 -7.19
CA THR A 10 -2.30 -4.78 -6.10
C THR A 10 -2.46 -4.08 -4.74
N SER A 11 -2.21 -2.76 -4.67
CA SER A 11 -2.38 -1.99 -3.43
C SER A 11 -3.84 -1.96 -2.98
N ALA A 12 -4.78 -1.78 -3.91
CA ALA A 12 -6.21 -1.86 -3.61
C ALA A 12 -6.63 -3.25 -3.10
N VAL A 13 -6.14 -4.31 -3.73
CA VAL A 13 -6.40 -5.71 -3.32
C VAL A 13 -5.87 -5.98 -1.92
N LEU A 14 -4.61 -5.58 -1.63
CA LEU A 14 -4.01 -5.74 -0.31
C LEU A 14 -4.76 -4.97 0.78
N PHE A 15 -5.22 -3.75 0.47
CA PHE A 15 -6.03 -2.96 1.40
C PHE A 15 -7.36 -3.65 1.72
N VAL A 16 -8.06 -4.17 0.70
CA VAL A 16 -9.34 -4.90 0.87
C VAL A 16 -9.14 -6.21 1.65
N ILE A 17 -8.05 -6.94 1.41
CA ILE A 17 -7.72 -8.15 2.17
C ILE A 17 -7.43 -7.80 3.63
N GLY A 18 -6.63 -6.75 3.87
CA GLY A 18 -6.28 -6.31 5.21
C GLY A 18 -7.50 -5.84 6.02
N ILE A 19 -8.34 -4.97 5.45
CA ILE A 19 -9.56 -4.51 6.11
C ILE A 19 -10.52 -5.67 6.39
N GLY A 20 -10.71 -6.58 5.43
CA GLY A 20 -11.49 -7.80 5.63
C GLY A 20 -10.93 -8.69 6.74
N GLY A 21 -9.60 -8.85 6.79
CA GLY A 21 -8.91 -9.60 7.82
C GLY A 21 -9.09 -9.01 9.22
N VAL A 22 -9.11 -7.69 9.37
CA VAL A 22 -9.35 -7.01 10.66
C VAL A 22 -10.76 -7.30 11.20
N PHE A 23 -11.78 -7.27 10.33
CA PHE A 23 -13.17 -7.47 10.74
C PHE A 23 -13.55 -8.96 10.91
N VAL A 24 -13.03 -9.85 10.06
CA VAL A 24 -13.36 -11.29 10.09
C VAL A 24 -12.59 -12.04 11.19
N SER A 25 -11.36 -11.61 11.51
CA SER A 25 -10.52 -12.31 12.47
C SER A 25 -11.03 -12.22 13.90
N ARG A 26 -11.24 -13.37 14.56
CA ARG A 26 -11.58 -13.42 16.00
C ARG A 26 -10.37 -13.22 16.92
N HIS A 27 -9.19 -13.67 16.50
CA HIS A 27 -7.97 -13.59 17.30
C HIS A 27 -7.23 -12.27 17.09
N PHE A 28 -6.76 -11.66 18.18
CA PHE A 28 -6.03 -10.39 18.15
C PHE A 28 -4.77 -10.43 17.27
N ILE A 29 -3.98 -11.50 17.31
CA ILE A 29 -2.76 -11.63 16.47
C ILE A 29 -3.11 -11.58 14.98
N LYS A 30 -4.20 -12.25 14.56
CA LYS A 30 -4.63 -12.23 13.17
C LYS A 30 -5.11 -10.83 12.74
N LYS A 31 -5.70 -10.07 13.66
CA LYS A 31 -6.02 -8.65 13.41
C LYS A 31 -4.76 -7.82 13.23
N ILE A 32 -3.72 -8.02 14.05
CA ILE A 32 -2.43 -7.33 13.89
C ILE A 32 -1.81 -7.63 12.52
N ILE A 33 -1.76 -8.90 12.13
CA ILE A 33 -1.26 -9.32 10.81
C ILE A 33 -2.08 -8.68 9.69
N ALA A 34 -3.42 -8.67 9.81
CA ALA A 34 -4.30 -8.04 8.83
C ALA A 34 -4.07 -6.52 8.73
N THR A 35 -3.81 -5.84 9.85
CA THR A 35 -3.43 -4.43 9.86
C THR A 35 -2.09 -4.19 9.19
N ILE A 36 -1.09 -5.07 9.37
CA ILE A 36 0.21 -4.98 8.68
C ILE A 36 0.03 -5.13 7.17
N ILE A 37 -0.79 -6.10 6.72
CA ILE A 37 -1.11 -6.28 5.29
C ILE A 37 -1.81 -5.05 4.73
N MET A 38 -2.78 -4.49 5.47
CA MET A 38 -3.47 -3.27 5.10
C MET A 38 -2.50 -2.09 4.95
N GLY A 39 -1.59 -1.92 5.93
CA GLY A 39 -0.55 -0.87 5.92
C GLY A 39 0.40 -1.02 4.72
N GLY A 40 0.86 -2.23 4.43
CA GLY A 40 1.66 -2.51 3.23
C GLY A 40 0.94 -2.15 1.93
N GLY A 41 -0.38 -2.38 1.86
CA GLY A 41 -1.22 -1.91 0.75
C GLY A 41 -1.24 -0.38 0.61
N VAL A 42 -1.38 0.35 1.72
CA VAL A 42 -1.34 1.84 1.72
C VAL A 42 0.01 2.36 1.24
N PHE A 43 1.12 1.76 1.71
CA PHE A 43 2.46 2.15 1.27
C PHE A 43 2.67 1.90 -0.22
N LEU A 44 2.21 0.75 -0.73
CA LEU A 44 2.25 0.47 -2.16
C LEU A 44 1.40 1.46 -2.96
N ALA A 45 0.25 1.89 -2.44
CA ALA A 45 -0.59 2.90 -3.07
C ALA A 45 0.16 4.24 -3.23
N PHE A 46 0.79 4.74 -2.16
CA PHE A 46 1.59 5.97 -2.19
C PHE A 46 2.69 5.94 -3.25
N VAL A 47 3.48 4.87 -3.33
CA VAL A 47 4.54 4.77 -4.35
C VAL A 47 3.97 4.59 -5.75
N SER A 48 2.87 3.83 -5.90
CA SER A 48 2.26 3.59 -7.21
C SER A 48 1.61 4.83 -7.83
N PHE A 49 1.14 5.76 -6.99
CA PHE A 49 0.53 7.02 -7.40
C PHE A 49 1.53 8.20 -7.47
N ALA A 50 2.77 7.99 -7.04
CA ALA A 50 3.81 9.00 -7.14
C ALA A 50 3.93 9.49 -8.60
N GLN A 51 3.91 10.81 -8.78
CA GLN A 51 3.88 11.42 -10.11
C GLN A 51 5.10 10.96 -10.92
N ARG A 52 4.83 10.34 -12.09
CA ARG A 52 5.85 9.76 -12.97
C ARG A 52 6.33 10.72 -14.07
N ASP A 53 5.57 11.78 -14.34
CA ASP A 53 5.86 12.79 -15.38
C ASP A 53 6.83 13.89 -14.95
N ALA A 54 7.41 13.79 -13.75
CA ALA A 54 8.57 14.62 -13.43
C ALA A 54 9.74 14.10 -14.29
N LEU A 55 10.00 14.81 -15.39
CA LEU A 55 10.87 14.53 -16.54
C LEU A 55 12.24 13.84 -16.29
N THR A 56 12.65 13.66 -15.04
CA THR A 56 13.93 13.07 -14.64
C THR A 56 13.87 12.20 -13.37
N PHE A 57 12.82 12.29 -12.53
CA PHE A 57 12.80 11.63 -11.22
C PHE A 57 11.36 11.43 -10.70
N ALA A 58 11.06 10.32 -10.03
CA ALA A 58 9.76 10.08 -9.41
C ALA A 58 9.50 11.05 -8.24
N ASP A 59 8.25 11.41 -7.96
CA ASP A 59 7.94 12.30 -6.83
C ASP A 59 8.56 11.78 -5.51
N PRO A 60 9.48 12.55 -4.87
CA PRO A 60 10.16 12.10 -3.66
C PRO A 60 9.25 12.08 -2.42
N VAL A 61 8.11 12.80 -2.44
CA VAL A 61 7.27 12.95 -1.24
C VAL A 61 6.62 11.63 -0.82
N PRO A 62 5.94 10.87 -1.70
CA PRO A 62 5.39 9.57 -1.34
C PRO A 62 6.46 8.56 -0.88
N HIS A 63 7.67 8.65 -1.43
CA HIS A 63 8.79 7.78 -1.05
C HIS A 63 9.27 8.06 0.38
N ALA A 64 9.43 9.35 0.73
CA ALA A 64 9.81 9.75 2.09
C ALA A 64 8.74 9.38 3.13
N LEU A 65 7.46 9.53 2.78
CA LEU A 65 6.34 9.11 3.64
C LEU A 65 6.37 7.60 3.94
N VAL A 66 6.67 6.78 2.93
CA VAL A 66 6.76 5.32 3.12
C VAL A 66 7.93 4.93 4.01
N ILE A 67 9.12 5.51 3.82
CA ILE A 67 10.28 5.19 4.67
C ILE A 67 10.05 5.61 6.12
N THR A 68 9.31 6.70 6.35
CA THR A 68 8.98 7.15 7.72
C THR A 68 7.91 6.27 8.37
N GLY A 69 7.04 5.65 7.57
CA GLY A 69 5.92 4.84 8.04
C GLY A 69 6.25 3.36 8.27
N ILE A 70 7.37 2.87 7.75
CA ILE A 70 7.90 1.51 7.99
C ILE A 70 8.64 1.48 9.33
#